data_AF-F5Z5H7-F1
#
_entry.id   AF-F5Z5H7-F1
#
_cell.length_a   1.000
_cell.length_b   1.000
_cell.length_c   1.000
_cell.angle_alpha   90.00
_cell.angle_beta   90.00
_cell.angle_gamma   90.00
#
_symmetry.space_group_name_H-M   'P 1'
#
loop_
_entity.id
_entity.type
_entity.pdbx_description
1 polymer ?
#
loop_
_entity_poly.entity_id
_entity_poly.type
_entity_poly.pdbx_seq_one_letter_code
_entity_poly.pdbx_strand_id
1 'polypeptide(L)'
;MKNNELESEDKTNEGINAQSSESLSNFLIHQKLTSIETKLSESINPIMLSIVELIKSVLLGWPALGIIFLLLFQDPIGKILEVLPKKLLSANEIGIAGLSLKSTIKKEAQRSGMTDLSKTLPTLSPGAIELLLSIEKNSKYGLISTSRNEENEITSLYFPSQKILKNIEELRMQGLVTLETSGLERDVREGLDAANALINQIKNEHPGSGNSDTGVWVLSKPISNEENNATIMWGKTELGEKAADIIISAVANSLTPVAETPAEPE
;
A
#
# COMPACT_ATOMS: atom_id res chain seq x y z
N MET A 1 -100.00 12.96 -43.54
CA MET A 1 -101.27 12.39 -43.07
C MET A 1 -101.15 12.15 -41.58
N LYS A 2 -102.07 12.72 -40.78
CA LYS A 2 -102.55 12.28 -39.45
C LYS A 2 -101.49 12.10 -38.33
N ASN A 3 -101.70 12.40 -37.07
CA ASN A 3 -102.77 13.03 -36.29
C ASN A 3 -102.16 13.15 -34.87
N ASN A 4 -102.50 14.24 -34.17
CA ASN A 4 -103.07 14.27 -32.82
C ASN A 4 -102.66 13.25 -31.74
N GLU A 5 -102.42 13.85 -30.54
CA GLU A 5 -103.03 13.49 -29.25
C GLU A 5 -102.64 12.13 -28.62
N LEU A 6 -102.64 11.91 -27.31
CA LEU A 6 -103.14 12.60 -26.11
C LEU A 6 -102.50 11.87 -24.91
N GLU A 7 -102.39 12.55 -23.76
CA GLU A 7 -102.43 12.00 -22.37
C GLU A 7 -101.41 10.92 -21.97
N SER A 8 -101.02 10.71 -20.72
CA SER A 8 -101.18 11.24 -19.35
C SER A 8 -99.94 10.62 -18.63
N GLU A 9 -99.48 10.91 -17.41
CA GLU A 9 -100.10 11.19 -16.14
C GLU A 9 -98.94 11.43 -15.15
N ASP A 10 -99.26 12.13 -14.07
CA ASP A 10 -98.45 12.56 -12.94
C ASP A 10 -97.73 11.41 -12.17
N LYS A 11 -96.49 11.64 -11.67
CA LYS A 11 -96.15 11.54 -10.23
C LYS A 11 -94.67 11.69 -9.86
N THR A 12 -94.51 12.36 -8.71
CA THR A 12 -93.50 12.18 -7.63
C THR A 12 -92.12 12.83 -7.75
N ASN A 13 -92.13 14.07 -7.28
CA ASN A 13 -91.21 14.72 -6.34
C ASN A 13 -90.49 13.76 -5.35
N GLU A 14 -89.19 13.51 -5.54
CA GLU A 14 -88.20 13.16 -4.50
C GLU A 14 -86.81 13.04 -5.19
N GLY A 15 -85.93 14.03 -5.02
CA GLY A 15 -84.60 13.91 -5.63
C GLY A 15 -83.68 15.13 -5.60
N ILE A 16 -84.10 16.26 -5.02
CA ILE A 16 -83.31 17.51 -5.11
C ILE A 16 -82.27 17.66 -3.97
N ASN A 17 -82.32 16.82 -2.92
CA ASN A 17 -81.49 17.05 -1.71
C ASN A 17 -80.16 16.27 -1.63
N ALA A 18 -79.80 15.44 -2.62
CA ALA A 18 -78.55 14.66 -2.57
C ALA A 18 -77.41 15.23 -3.43
N GLN A 19 -77.70 16.10 -4.42
CA GLN A 19 -76.69 16.61 -5.36
C GLN A 19 -75.93 17.86 -4.88
N SER A 20 -76.45 18.58 -3.86
CA SER A 20 -75.83 19.83 -3.39
C SER A 20 -74.68 19.62 -2.39
N SER A 21 -74.64 18.48 -1.69
CA SER A 21 -73.61 18.18 -0.69
C SER A 21 -72.28 17.71 -1.31
N GLU A 22 -72.32 16.96 -2.41
CA GLU A 22 -71.11 16.51 -3.14
C GLU A 22 -70.41 17.65 -3.89
N SER A 23 -71.16 18.64 -4.40
CA SER A 23 -70.54 19.81 -5.02
C SER A 23 -69.80 20.70 -4.03
N LEU A 24 -70.27 20.76 -2.78
CA LEU A 24 -69.65 21.56 -1.72
C LEU A 24 -68.40 20.89 -1.15
N SER A 25 -68.40 19.55 -1.03
CA SER A 25 -67.21 18.80 -0.58
C SER A 25 -66.07 18.89 -1.60
N ASN A 26 -66.36 18.77 -2.89
CA ASN A 26 -65.36 18.91 -3.96
C ASN A 26 -64.80 20.33 -4.07
N PHE A 27 -65.63 21.36 -3.84
CA PHE A 27 -65.16 22.75 -3.77
C PHE A 27 -64.22 22.98 -2.57
N LEU A 28 -64.56 22.44 -1.41
CA LEU A 28 -63.71 22.53 -0.21
C LEU A 28 -62.38 21.78 -0.38
N ILE A 29 -62.38 20.64 -1.06
CA ILE A 29 -61.16 19.89 -1.38
C ILE A 29 -60.29 20.67 -2.35
N HIS A 30 -60.87 21.26 -3.40
CA HIS A 30 -60.14 22.13 -4.32
C HIS A 30 -59.54 23.34 -3.60
N GLN A 31 -60.31 24.01 -2.75
CA GLN A 31 -59.82 25.19 -2.01
C GLN A 31 -58.67 24.83 -1.05
N LYS A 32 -58.75 23.65 -0.40
CA LYS A 32 -57.66 23.15 0.44
C LYS A 32 -56.41 22.82 -0.37
N LEU A 33 -56.55 22.20 -1.54
CA LEU A 33 -55.44 21.89 -2.43
C LEU A 33 -54.75 23.16 -2.94
N THR A 34 -55.52 24.17 -3.36
CA THR A 34 -54.95 25.47 -3.77
C THR A 34 -54.23 26.15 -2.61
N SER A 35 -54.78 26.07 -1.39
CA SER A 35 -54.12 26.63 -0.20
C SER A 35 -52.82 25.92 0.17
N ILE A 36 -52.73 24.61 -0.11
CA ILE A 36 -51.53 23.80 0.12
C ILE A 36 -50.47 24.14 -0.95
N GLU A 37 -50.85 24.31 -2.21
CA GLU A 37 -49.93 24.74 -3.27
C GLU A 37 -49.37 26.15 -3.04
N THR A 38 -50.22 27.09 -2.59
CA THR A 38 -49.75 28.44 -2.23
C THR A 38 -48.82 28.39 -1.01
N LYS A 39 -49.12 27.56 0.00
CA LYS A 39 -48.24 27.40 1.16
C LYS A 39 -46.94 26.65 0.85
N LEU A 40 -46.92 25.78 -0.15
CA LEU A 40 -45.70 25.12 -0.62
C LEU A 40 -44.81 26.08 -1.42
N SER A 41 -45.40 26.95 -2.26
CA SER A 41 -44.66 28.00 -2.96
C SER A 41 -44.11 29.08 -2.03
N GLU A 42 -44.81 29.40 -0.94
CA GLU A 42 -44.37 30.38 0.05
C GLU A 42 -43.33 29.81 1.04
N SER A 43 -43.15 28.48 1.07
CA SER A 43 -42.18 27.77 1.94
C SER A 43 -40.81 27.55 1.28
N ILE A 44 -40.62 27.88 0.00
CA ILE A 44 -39.27 27.86 -0.59
C ILE A 44 -38.60 29.18 -0.24
N ASN A 45 -37.96 29.19 0.94
CA ASN A 45 -37.17 30.32 1.42
C ASN A 45 -36.23 30.82 0.29
N PRO A 46 -36.19 32.13 -0.01
CA PRO A 46 -35.28 32.69 -1.02
C PRO A 46 -33.81 32.37 -0.72
N ILE A 47 -33.50 32.10 0.54
CA ILE A 47 -32.21 31.61 1.04
C ILE A 47 -31.84 30.25 0.42
N MET A 48 -32.78 29.31 0.26
CA MET A 48 -32.51 28.01 -0.34
C MET A 48 -32.22 28.12 -1.84
N LEU A 49 -32.87 29.06 -2.54
CA LEU A 49 -32.59 29.33 -3.95
C LEU A 49 -31.17 29.90 -4.13
N SER A 50 -30.80 30.87 -3.30
CA SER A 50 -29.45 31.46 -3.30
C SER A 50 -28.35 30.46 -2.92
N ILE A 51 -28.62 29.56 -1.97
CA ILE A 51 -27.69 28.48 -1.60
C ILE A 51 -27.49 27.50 -2.76
N VAL A 52 -28.55 27.13 -3.48
CA VAL A 52 -28.46 26.23 -4.64
C VAL A 52 -27.68 26.89 -5.79
N GLU A 53 -27.85 28.19 -6.03
CA GLU A 53 -27.04 28.93 -7.00
C GLU A 53 -25.57 29.05 -6.57
N LEU A 54 -25.30 29.29 -5.28
CA LEU A 54 -23.94 29.32 -4.74
C LEU A 54 -23.26 27.95 -4.88
N ILE A 55 -23.95 26.87 -4.54
CA ILE A 55 -23.49 25.48 -4.66
C ILE A 55 -23.22 25.12 -6.12
N LYS A 56 -24.09 25.54 -7.06
CA LYS A 56 -23.85 25.35 -8.50
C LYS A 56 -22.61 26.11 -8.97
N SER A 57 -22.39 27.35 -8.51
CA SER A 57 -21.19 28.12 -8.88
C SER A 57 -19.90 27.48 -8.34
N VAL A 58 -19.92 26.95 -7.12
CA VAL A 58 -18.78 26.29 -6.49
C VAL A 58 -18.49 24.94 -7.16
N LEU A 59 -19.54 24.15 -7.45
CA LEU A 59 -19.43 22.83 -8.09
C LEU A 59 -19.10 22.88 -9.60
N LEU A 60 -19.35 24.00 -10.29
CA LEU A 60 -18.92 24.18 -11.68
C LEU A 60 -17.66 25.05 -11.83
N GLY A 61 -17.28 25.82 -10.80
CA GLY A 61 -16.08 26.66 -10.82
C GLY A 61 -14.79 25.90 -10.54
N TRP A 62 -14.83 24.92 -9.63
CA TRP A 62 -13.65 24.12 -9.25
C TRP A 62 -13.04 23.27 -10.38
N PRO A 63 -13.76 22.72 -11.39
CA PRO A 63 -13.12 21.95 -12.45
C PRO A 63 -12.34 22.87 -13.39
N ALA A 64 -12.84 24.08 -13.65
CA ALA A 64 -12.11 25.11 -14.40
C ALA A 64 -10.84 25.55 -13.64
N LEU A 65 -10.94 25.73 -12.32
CA LEU A 65 -9.80 26.04 -11.48
C LEU A 65 -8.77 24.90 -11.45
N GLY A 66 -9.24 23.65 -11.41
CA GLY A 66 -8.41 22.45 -11.49
C GLY A 66 -7.69 22.32 -12.82
N ILE A 67 -8.34 22.65 -13.94
CA ILE A 67 -7.72 22.68 -15.27
C ILE A 67 -6.66 23.80 -15.36
N ILE A 68 -6.96 24.99 -14.83
CA ILE A 68 -5.99 26.10 -14.78
C ILE A 68 -4.78 25.71 -13.90
N PHE A 69 -5.03 25.05 -12.76
CA PHE A 69 -3.98 24.54 -11.89
C PHE A 69 -3.12 23.48 -12.62
N LEU A 70 -3.74 22.55 -13.34
CA LEU A 70 -3.02 21.56 -14.14
C LEU A 70 -2.14 22.22 -15.21
N LEU A 71 -2.66 23.22 -15.93
CA LEU A 71 -1.90 23.95 -16.95
C LEU A 71 -0.74 24.77 -16.37
N LEU A 72 -0.93 25.43 -15.22
CA LEU A 72 0.11 26.22 -14.57
C LEU A 72 1.17 25.36 -13.88
N PHE A 73 0.79 24.17 -13.40
CA PHE A 73 1.68 23.30 -12.63
C PHE A 73 2.21 22.09 -13.40
N GLN A 74 1.83 21.86 -14.66
CA GLN A 74 2.34 20.75 -15.48
C GLN A 74 3.88 20.79 -15.59
N ASP A 75 4.45 21.96 -15.85
CA ASP A 75 5.88 22.14 -16.06
C ASP A 75 6.73 22.02 -14.76
N PRO A 76 6.34 22.65 -13.62
CA PRO A 76 7.04 22.44 -12.36
C PRO A 76 6.84 21.04 -11.76
N ILE A 77 5.68 20.38 -11.94
CA ILE A 77 5.45 19.01 -11.45
C ILE A 77 6.38 18.00 -12.16
N GLY A 78 6.55 18.13 -13.48
CA GLY A 78 7.48 17.28 -14.23
C GLY A 78 8.92 17.38 -13.72
N LYS A 79 9.39 18.60 -13.45
CA LYS A 79 10.74 18.85 -12.91
C LYS A 79 10.92 18.31 -11.50
N ILE A 80 9.89 18.37 -10.65
CA ILE A 80 9.93 17.81 -9.29
C ILE A 80 9.94 16.27 -9.34
N LEU A 81 9.14 15.66 -10.22
CA LEU A 81 9.08 14.21 -10.39
C LEU A 81 10.38 13.61 -10.94
N GLU A 82 11.13 14.34 -11.78
CA GLU A 82 12.45 13.89 -12.24
C GLU A 82 13.54 14.01 -11.17
N VAL A 83 13.42 14.97 -10.25
CA VAL A 83 14.41 15.22 -9.19
C VAL A 83 14.14 14.38 -7.95
N LEU A 84 12.88 14.02 -7.69
CA LEU A 84 12.48 13.20 -6.53
C LEU A 84 13.23 11.87 -6.44
N PRO A 85 13.27 11.00 -7.48
CA PRO A 85 13.94 9.70 -7.37
C PRO A 85 15.45 9.85 -7.16
N LYS A 86 16.07 10.88 -7.77
CA LYS A 86 17.50 11.15 -7.59
C LYS A 86 17.83 11.60 -6.16
N LYS A 87 16.97 12.39 -5.52
CA LYS A 87 17.16 12.81 -4.12
C LYS A 87 16.75 11.74 -3.11
N LEU A 88 15.74 10.91 -3.41
CA LEU A 88 15.33 9.80 -2.55
C LEU A 88 16.39 8.69 -2.51
N LEU A 89 17.02 8.39 -3.64
CA LEU A 89 18.12 7.41 -3.72
C LEU A 89 19.44 7.93 -3.13
N SER A 90 19.62 9.25 -3.05
CA SER A 90 20.82 9.88 -2.48
C SER A 90 20.65 10.29 -1.01
N ALA A 91 19.44 10.21 -0.46
CA ALA A 91 19.16 10.52 0.93
C ALA A 91 19.60 9.35 1.81
N ASN A 92 20.80 9.46 2.35
CA ASN A 92 21.38 8.53 3.31
C ASN A 92 20.63 8.51 4.67
N GLU A 93 19.61 9.36 4.82
CA GLU A 93 18.75 9.53 5.99
C GLU A 93 17.30 9.80 5.56
N ILE A 94 16.37 8.93 5.95
CA ILE A 94 14.93 9.22 5.91
C ILE A 94 14.60 9.92 7.23
N GLY A 95 14.63 11.25 7.22
CA GLY A 95 14.16 12.08 8.31
C GLY A 95 12.68 12.38 8.11
N ILE A 96 11.79 11.70 8.85
CA ILE A 96 10.39 12.11 8.96
C ILE A 96 10.31 13.05 10.17
N ALA A 97 9.90 14.30 9.95
CA ALA A 97 9.65 15.29 11.01
C ALA A 97 10.81 15.51 12.02
N GLY A 98 12.06 15.61 11.55
CA GLY A 98 13.20 16.01 12.39
C GLY A 98 13.76 14.91 13.33
N LEU A 99 13.20 13.70 13.30
CA LEU A 99 13.72 12.54 14.00
C LEU A 99 14.44 11.62 13.00
N SER A 100 15.77 11.50 13.15
CA SER A 100 16.55 10.53 12.39
C SER A 100 16.20 9.12 12.84
N LEU A 101 15.74 8.26 11.93
CA LEU A 101 15.41 6.85 12.20
C LEU A 101 16.56 6.12 12.93
N LYS A 102 17.81 6.46 12.60
CA LYS A 102 19.01 5.95 13.27
C LYS A 102 19.04 6.31 14.76
N SER A 103 18.64 7.54 15.12
CA SER A 103 18.54 7.96 16.52
C SER A 103 17.41 7.25 17.25
N THR A 104 16.28 7.01 16.58
CA THR A 104 15.14 6.29 17.19
C THR A 104 15.50 4.83 17.43
N ILE A 105 16.13 4.15 16.46
CA ILE A 105 16.65 2.79 16.62
C ILE A 105 17.64 2.72 17.79
N LYS A 106 18.57 3.69 17.90
CA LYS A 106 19.52 3.74 19.00
C LYS A 106 18.83 3.87 20.36
N LYS A 107 17.87 4.78 20.50
CA LYS A 107 17.10 4.98 21.74
C LYS A 107 16.31 3.72 22.10
N GLU A 108 15.69 3.08 21.13
CA GLU A 108 14.90 1.87 21.33
C GLU A 108 15.76 0.67 21.74
N ALA A 109 16.93 0.49 21.11
CA ALA A 109 17.88 -0.53 21.50
C ALA A 109 18.39 -0.34 22.95
N GLN A 110 18.65 0.92 23.35
CA GLN A 110 19.01 1.25 24.73
C GLN A 110 17.87 0.98 25.71
N ARG A 111 16.63 1.32 25.34
CA ARG A 111 15.42 1.06 26.15
C ARG A 111 15.20 -0.43 26.38
N SER A 112 15.51 -1.25 25.38
CA SER A 112 15.42 -2.72 25.45
C SER A 112 16.65 -3.38 26.11
N GLY A 113 17.58 -2.60 26.67
CA GLY A 113 18.78 -3.11 27.34
C GLY A 113 19.85 -3.69 26.39
N MET A 114 19.69 -3.51 25.08
CA MET A 114 20.61 -4.06 24.06
C MET A 114 21.61 -2.99 23.60
N THR A 115 22.54 -2.65 24.49
CA THR A 115 23.54 -1.61 24.27
C THR A 115 24.41 -1.85 23.03
N ASP A 116 24.73 -3.10 22.72
CA ASP A 116 25.54 -3.44 21.55
C ASP A 116 24.79 -3.16 20.24
N LEU A 117 23.53 -3.57 20.16
CA LEU A 117 22.66 -3.26 19.01
C LEU A 117 22.44 -1.76 18.83
N SER A 118 22.45 -0.98 19.91
CA SER A 118 22.33 0.48 19.83
C SER A 118 23.48 1.16 19.09
N LYS A 119 24.65 0.50 19.04
CA LYS A 119 25.83 0.96 18.30
C LYS A 119 25.84 0.41 16.88
N THR A 120 25.47 -0.86 16.72
CA THR A 120 25.55 -1.59 15.46
C THR A 120 24.44 -1.22 14.48
N LEU A 121 23.18 -1.20 14.91
CA LEU A 121 22.05 -1.00 13.99
C LEU A 121 22.06 0.35 13.24
N PRO A 122 22.44 1.48 13.87
CA PRO A 122 22.54 2.76 13.15
C PRO A 122 23.62 2.81 12.07
N THR A 123 24.62 1.91 12.14
CA THR A 123 25.72 1.84 11.17
C THR A 123 25.40 0.97 9.95
N LEU A 124 24.34 0.17 10.03
CA LEU A 124 23.94 -0.70 8.92
C LEU A 124 23.50 0.11 7.71
N SER A 125 23.87 -0.37 6.53
CA SER A 125 23.38 0.17 5.27
C SER A 125 21.86 -0.04 5.14
N PRO A 126 21.15 0.83 4.41
CA PRO A 126 19.71 0.67 4.20
C PRO A 126 19.35 -0.68 3.57
N GLY A 127 20.18 -1.19 2.65
CA GLY A 127 19.97 -2.48 2.02
C GLY A 127 20.17 -3.67 2.97
N ALA A 128 21.08 -3.56 3.93
CA ALA A 128 21.24 -4.57 4.98
C ALA A 128 20.04 -4.59 5.95
N ILE A 129 19.52 -3.41 6.31
CA ILE A 129 18.30 -3.30 7.14
C ILE A 129 17.10 -3.92 6.41
N GLU A 130 16.88 -3.54 5.15
CA GLU A 130 15.79 -4.09 4.34
C GLU A 130 15.91 -5.61 4.22
N LEU A 131 17.11 -6.12 3.95
CA LEU A 131 17.36 -7.55 3.86
C LEU A 131 17.07 -8.24 5.20
N LEU A 132 17.54 -7.70 6.33
CA LEU A 132 17.29 -8.26 7.66
C LEU A 132 15.79 -8.36 7.99
N LEU A 133 15.02 -7.35 7.59
CA LEU A 133 13.57 -7.31 7.78
C LEU A 133 12.82 -8.26 6.83
N SER A 134 13.37 -8.53 5.63
CA SER A 134 12.75 -9.42 4.64
C SER A 134 12.85 -10.92 4.97
N ILE A 135 13.83 -11.31 5.78
CA ILE A 135 14.03 -12.70 6.20
C ILE A 135 12.90 -13.07 7.19
N GLU A 136 12.24 -14.20 7.02
CA GLU A 136 11.25 -14.68 7.99
C GLU A 136 11.91 -15.17 9.30
N LYS A 137 11.16 -15.18 10.41
CA LYS A 137 11.67 -15.69 11.70
C LYS A 137 11.95 -17.20 11.58
N ASN A 138 13.09 -17.66 12.08
CA ASN A 138 13.56 -19.05 12.01
C ASN A 138 13.69 -19.65 10.59
N SER A 139 13.62 -18.85 9.52
CA SER A 139 13.76 -19.34 8.16
C SER A 139 15.22 -19.35 7.71
N LYS A 140 15.61 -20.43 7.05
CA LYS A 140 16.91 -20.58 6.38
C LYS A 140 16.69 -20.59 4.87
N TYR A 141 17.41 -19.74 4.17
CA TYR A 141 17.32 -19.57 2.72
C TYR A 141 18.55 -20.19 2.07
N GLY A 142 18.34 -20.93 0.97
CA GLY A 142 19.45 -21.34 0.11
C GLY A 142 20.05 -20.11 -0.56
N LEU A 143 21.37 -19.95 -0.47
CA LEU A 143 22.10 -18.93 -1.21
C LEU A 143 22.12 -19.26 -2.70
N ILE A 144 22.13 -20.55 -3.05
CA ILE A 144 22.04 -21.01 -4.43
C ILE A 144 20.72 -21.77 -4.54
N SER A 145 19.86 -21.37 -5.46
CA SER A 145 18.65 -22.12 -5.80
C SER A 145 18.73 -22.63 -7.23
N THR A 146 17.96 -23.69 -7.52
CA THR A 146 17.99 -24.37 -8.81
C THR A 146 16.60 -24.46 -9.39
N SER A 147 16.48 -24.30 -10.71
CA SER A 147 15.26 -24.60 -11.46
C SER A 147 15.45 -25.89 -12.26
N ARG A 148 14.35 -26.64 -12.38
CA ARG A 148 14.33 -27.98 -12.94
C ARG A 148 13.37 -28.08 -14.12
N ASN A 149 13.68 -28.96 -15.07
CA ASN A 149 12.77 -29.30 -16.16
C ASN A 149 11.77 -30.40 -15.74
N GLU A 150 10.91 -30.82 -16.68
CA GLU A 150 9.92 -31.89 -16.48
C GLU A 150 10.57 -33.25 -16.17
N GLU A 151 11.82 -33.45 -16.59
CA GLU A 151 12.62 -34.65 -16.32
C GLU A 151 13.38 -34.57 -14.98
N ASN A 152 13.09 -33.53 -14.17
CA ASN A 152 13.68 -33.27 -12.85
C ASN A 152 15.20 -32.96 -12.86
N GLU A 153 15.74 -32.63 -14.03
CA GLU A 153 17.14 -32.22 -14.21
C GLU A 153 17.29 -30.74 -13.95
N ILE A 154 18.43 -30.35 -13.37
CA ILE A 154 18.73 -28.93 -13.11
C ILE A 154 19.07 -28.26 -14.43
N THR A 155 18.32 -27.22 -14.80
CA THR A 155 18.53 -26.46 -16.05
C THR A 155 19.06 -25.05 -15.80
N SER A 156 18.77 -24.47 -14.65
CA SER A 156 19.21 -23.13 -14.29
C SER A 156 19.61 -23.05 -12.82
N LEU A 157 20.64 -22.26 -12.55
CA LEU A 157 21.11 -21.92 -11.23
C LEU A 157 20.83 -20.44 -10.96
N TYR A 158 20.37 -20.13 -9.76
CA TYR A 158 20.10 -18.77 -9.33
C TYR A 158 21.05 -18.44 -8.18
N PHE A 159 21.71 -17.30 -8.33
CA PHE A 159 22.65 -16.75 -7.39
C PHE A 159 22.16 -15.37 -6.95
N PRO A 160 22.42 -14.96 -5.69
CA PRO A 160 22.18 -13.60 -5.25
C PRO A 160 23.05 -12.62 -6.05
N SER A 161 22.52 -11.43 -6.29
CA SER A 161 23.31 -10.35 -6.87
C SER A 161 24.44 -9.93 -5.93
N GLN A 162 25.48 -9.29 -6.48
CA GLN A 162 26.60 -8.77 -5.68
C GLN A 162 26.14 -7.77 -4.60
N LYS A 163 25.06 -7.03 -4.86
CA LYS A 163 24.44 -6.14 -3.86
C LYS A 163 23.87 -6.92 -2.67
N ILE A 164 23.12 -7.99 -2.93
CA ILE A 164 22.55 -8.84 -1.87
C ILE A 164 23.68 -9.50 -1.08
N LEU A 165 24.67 -10.05 -1.78
CA LEU A 165 25.85 -10.67 -1.17
C LEU A 165 26.60 -9.71 -0.22
N LYS A 166 26.82 -8.46 -0.64
CA LYS A 166 27.42 -7.43 0.23
C LYS A 166 26.59 -7.15 1.48
N ASN A 167 25.27 -7.10 1.35
CA ASN A 167 24.37 -6.89 2.49
C ASN A 167 24.37 -8.09 3.45
N ILE A 168 24.38 -9.33 2.92
CA ILE A 168 24.51 -10.55 3.73
C ILE A 168 25.82 -10.52 4.53
N GLU A 169 26.92 -10.15 3.86
CA GLU A 169 28.24 -10.08 4.50
C GLU A 169 28.28 -9.00 5.60
N GLU A 170 27.69 -7.84 5.35
CA GLU A 170 27.55 -6.79 6.36
C GLU A 170 26.79 -7.29 7.59
N LEU A 171 25.65 -7.96 7.39
CA LEU A 171 24.86 -8.54 8.48
C LEU A 171 25.61 -9.66 9.21
N ARG A 172 26.39 -10.46 8.50
CA ARG A 172 27.22 -11.54 9.06
C ARG A 172 28.36 -10.99 9.93
N MET A 173 29.08 -9.97 9.46
CA MET A 173 30.13 -9.31 10.24
C MET A 173 29.62 -8.73 11.56
N GLN A 174 28.34 -8.34 11.60
CA GLN A 174 27.67 -7.86 12.79
C GLN A 174 26.99 -8.96 13.63
N GLY A 175 27.13 -10.23 13.24
CA GLY A 175 26.54 -11.37 13.95
C GLY A 175 25.01 -11.48 13.85
N LEU A 176 24.38 -10.74 12.92
CA LEU A 176 22.92 -10.71 12.75
C LEU A 176 22.42 -11.82 11.83
N VAL A 177 23.29 -12.34 10.97
CA VAL A 177 23.02 -13.43 10.04
C VAL A 177 24.12 -14.49 10.16
N THR A 178 23.73 -15.75 10.02
CA THR A 178 24.65 -16.89 9.94
C THR A 178 24.66 -17.46 8.53
N LEU A 179 25.82 -17.95 8.10
CA LEU A 179 26.00 -18.78 6.91
C LEU A 179 26.26 -20.21 7.41
N GLU A 180 25.55 -21.18 6.86
CA GLU A 180 25.74 -22.60 7.16
C GLU A 180 26.01 -23.32 5.85
N THR A 181 27.12 -24.06 5.77
CA THR A 181 27.43 -24.88 4.60
C THR A 181 27.14 -26.34 4.92
N SER A 182 26.23 -26.95 4.18
CA SER A 182 26.03 -28.41 4.24
C SER A 182 26.89 -29.09 3.18
N GLY A 183 27.71 -30.07 3.57
CA GLY A 183 28.45 -30.94 2.66
C GLY A 183 29.82 -30.45 2.18
N LEU A 184 30.28 -29.27 2.63
CA LEU A 184 31.65 -28.79 2.40
C LEU A 184 32.36 -28.75 3.75
N GLU A 185 33.36 -29.60 3.97
CA GLU A 185 34.28 -29.55 5.14
C GLU A 185 35.20 -28.31 5.13
N ARG A 186 34.98 -27.36 4.21
CA ARG A 186 35.74 -26.11 4.19
C ARG A 186 35.16 -25.12 5.18
N ASP A 187 36.06 -24.59 5.99
CA ASP A 187 35.81 -23.70 7.11
C ASP A 187 34.91 -22.52 6.68
N VAL A 188 33.69 -22.48 7.22
CA VAL A 188 32.64 -21.44 7.01
C VAL A 188 33.11 -20.02 7.39
N ARG A 189 34.31 -19.91 7.94
CA ARG A 189 34.98 -18.68 8.32
C ARG A 189 35.29 -17.75 7.15
N GLU A 190 35.34 -18.25 5.91
CA GLU A 190 35.68 -17.46 4.72
C GLU A 190 34.53 -16.62 4.12
N GLY A 191 33.33 -16.67 4.71
CA GLY A 191 32.27 -15.69 4.43
C GLY A 191 31.86 -15.58 2.95
N LEU A 192 31.71 -14.34 2.46
CA LEU A 192 31.34 -14.02 1.08
C LEU A 192 32.33 -14.52 0.02
N ASP A 193 33.62 -14.60 0.35
CA ASP A 193 34.66 -15.04 -0.60
C ASP A 193 34.50 -16.53 -0.91
N ALA A 194 34.17 -17.34 0.10
CA ALA A 194 33.84 -18.75 -0.11
C ALA A 194 32.57 -18.93 -0.95
N ALA A 195 31.54 -18.10 -0.72
CA ALA A 195 30.34 -18.12 -1.55
C ALA A 195 30.65 -17.76 -3.01
N ASN A 196 31.43 -16.71 -3.26
CA ASN A 196 31.86 -16.33 -4.61
C ASN A 196 32.75 -17.41 -5.25
N ALA A 197 33.67 -18.01 -4.49
CA ALA A 197 34.51 -19.10 -4.96
C ALA A 197 33.68 -20.32 -5.36
N LEU A 198 32.68 -20.70 -4.55
CA LEU A 198 31.76 -21.79 -4.87
C LEU A 198 30.94 -21.47 -6.14
N ILE A 199 30.40 -20.25 -6.24
CA ILE A 199 29.66 -19.81 -7.44
C ILE A 199 30.55 -19.91 -8.69
N ASN A 200 31.80 -19.47 -8.61
CA ASN A 200 32.74 -19.54 -9.73
C ASN A 200 33.14 -20.98 -10.05
N GLN A 201 33.33 -21.83 -9.04
CA GLN A 201 33.60 -23.24 -9.21
C GLN A 201 32.45 -23.93 -9.94
N ILE A 202 31.21 -23.74 -9.49
CA ILE A 202 30.00 -24.30 -10.12
C ILE A 202 29.87 -23.83 -11.57
N LYS A 203 30.14 -22.55 -11.86
CA LYS A 203 30.11 -22.02 -13.24
C LYS A 203 31.17 -22.64 -14.16
N ASN A 204 32.34 -22.98 -13.61
CA ASN A 204 33.41 -23.63 -14.35
C ASN A 204 33.14 -25.11 -14.60
N GLU A 205 32.59 -25.81 -13.60
CA GLU A 205 32.20 -27.22 -13.69
C GLU A 205 31.00 -27.42 -14.62
N HIS A 206 30.07 -26.46 -14.62
CA HIS A 206 28.83 -26.51 -15.40
C HIS A 206 28.70 -25.27 -16.31
N PRO A 207 29.34 -25.28 -17.49
CA PRO A 207 29.35 -24.14 -18.39
C PRO A 207 27.94 -23.80 -18.87
N GLY A 208 27.67 -22.49 -18.97
CA GLY A 208 26.34 -21.96 -19.24
C GLY A 208 26.39 -20.54 -19.77
N SER A 209 25.22 -19.95 -19.90
CA SER A 209 25.05 -18.53 -20.23
C SER A 209 24.16 -17.88 -19.17
N GLY A 210 24.48 -16.64 -18.80
CA GLY A 210 23.74 -15.97 -17.75
C GLY A 210 24.01 -14.49 -17.70
N ASN A 211 23.08 -13.77 -17.09
CA ASN A 211 23.25 -12.35 -16.80
C ASN A 211 23.70 -12.21 -15.34
N SER A 212 24.84 -11.55 -15.12
CA SER A 212 25.36 -11.27 -13.78
C SER A 212 24.39 -10.45 -12.92
N ASP A 213 23.55 -9.64 -13.54
CA ASP A 213 22.66 -8.71 -12.86
C ASP A 213 21.39 -9.40 -12.36
N THR A 214 20.88 -10.39 -13.11
CA THR A 214 19.71 -11.17 -12.69
C THR A 214 20.10 -12.34 -11.79
N GLY A 215 21.38 -12.67 -11.71
CA GLY A 215 21.88 -13.80 -10.94
C GLY A 215 21.48 -15.16 -11.52
N VAL A 216 20.96 -15.21 -12.74
CA VAL A 216 20.53 -16.46 -13.39
C VAL A 216 21.63 -17.00 -14.29
N TRP A 217 21.98 -18.27 -14.12
CA TRP A 217 22.92 -19.01 -14.95
C TRP A 217 22.22 -20.23 -15.54
N VAL A 218 21.93 -20.15 -16.83
CA VAL A 218 21.29 -21.22 -17.60
C VAL A 218 22.39 -22.18 -18.06
N LEU A 219 22.25 -23.44 -17.69
CA LEU A 219 23.25 -24.47 -17.98
C LEU A 219 23.20 -24.87 -19.46
N SER A 220 24.37 -25.08 -20.06
CA SER A 220 24.43 -25.55 -21.46
C SER A 220 23.99 -27.00 -21.61
N LYS A 221 24.10 -27.77 -20.52
CA LYS A 221 23.63 -29.16 -20.39
C LYS A 221 22.97 -29.33 -19.02
N PRO A 222 21.78 -29.95 -18.96
CA PRO A 222 21.15 -30.25 -17.67
C PRO A 222 22.02 -31.18 -16.80
N ILE A 223 21.91 -31.03 -15.48
CA ILE A 223 22.63 -31.87 -14.51
C ILE A 223 21.63 -32.82 -13.84
N SER A 224 21.96 -34.10 -13.78
CA SER A 224 21.17 -35.11 -13.07
C SER A 224 21.33 -34.96 -11.55
N ASN A 225 20.27 -35.28 -10.80
CA ASN A 225 20.09 -34.94 -9.39
C ASN A 225 21.10 -35.56 -8.40
N GLU A 226 21.93 -36.50 -8.84
CA GLU A 226 22.78 -37.30 -7.95
C GLU A 226 24.10 -36.60 -7.55
N GLU A 227 24.53 -35.55 -8.28
CA GLU A 227 25.91 -35.07 -8.18
C GLU A 227 26.15 -33.81 -7.32
N ASN A 228 25.13 -33.07 -6.84
CA ASN A 228 25.42 -31.79 -6.18
C ASN A 228 24.42 -31.38 -5.08
N ASN A 229 24.79 -31.63 -3.82
CA ASN A 229 24.01 -31.23 -2.63
C ASN A 229 24.69 -30.13 -1.79
N ALA A 230 25.82 -29.57 -2.24
CA ALA A 230 26.49 -28.51 -1.51
C ALA A 230 25.62 -27.24 -1.50
N THR A 231 24.87 -27.07 -0.41
CA THR A 231 23.96 -25.94 -0.23
C THR A 231 24.54 -25.04 0.85
N ILE A 232 24.83 -23.79 0.48
CA ILE A 232 25.06 -22.73 1.44
C ILE A 232 23.69 -22.20 1.83
N MET A 233 23.34 -22.36 3.10
CA MET A 233 22.14 -21.78 3.69
C MET A 233 22.50 -20.53 4.49
N TRP A 234 21.57 -19.60 4.59
CA TRP A 234 21.73 -18.41 5.40
C TRP A 234 20.43 -18.03 6.08
N GLY A 235 20.52 -17.40 7.25
CA GLY A 235 19.34 -17.03 8.03
C GLY A 235 19.67 -16.11 9.19
N LYS A 236 18.63 -15.57 9.82
CA LYS A 236 18.78 -14.72 11.00
C LYS A 236 19.32 -15.52 12.19
N THR A 237 20.22 -14.88 12.94
CA THR A 237 20.58 -15.35 14.28
C THR A 237 19.55 -14.86 15.29
N GLU A 238 19.58 -15.37 16.52
CA GLU A 238 18.74 -14.84 17.62
C GLU A 238 18.97 -13.32 17.81
N LEU A 239 20.22 -12.87 17.65
CA LEU A 239 20.57 -11.45 17.69
C LEU A 239 19.97 -10.68 16.50
N GLY A 240 19.97 -11.27 15.31
CA GLY A 240 19.32 -10.73 14.11
C GLY A 240 17.81 -10.59 14.25
N GLU A 241 17.14 -11.53 14.92
CA GLU A 241 15.71 -11.43 15.21
C GLU A 241 15.41 -10.29 16.18
N LYS A 242 16.17 -10.20 17.28
CA LYS A 242 16.08 -9.10 18.25
C LYS A 242 16.33 -7.74 17.60
N ALA A 243 17.32 -7.67 16.69
CA ALA A 243 17.61 -6.49 15.90
C ALA A 243 16.43 -6.07 15.01
N ALA A 244 15.83 -7.02 14.29
CA ALA A 244 14.65 -6.76 13.46
C ALA A 244 13.47 -6.23 14.30
N ASP A 245 13.22 -6.84 15.46
CA ASP A 245 12.12 -6.43 16.36
C ASP A 245 12.35 -5.00 16.91
N ILE A 246 13.60 -4.64 17.24
CA ILE A 246 13.96 -3.26 17.64
C ILE A 246 13.72 -2.27 16.51
N ILE A 247 14.12 -2.61 15.28
CA ILE A 247 13.93 -1.73 14.11
C ILE A 247 12.44 -1.51 13.86
N ILE A 248 11.63 -2.58 13.87
CA ILE A 248 10.18 -2.51 13.68
C ILE A 248 9.55 -1.65 14.78
N SER A 249 9.95 -1.85 16.04
CA SER A 249 9.43 -1.07 17.18
C SER A 249 9.82 0.41 17.08
N ALA A 250 11.05 0.70 16.67
CA ALA A 250 11.52 2.07 16.46
C ALA A 250 10.75 2.77 15.32
N VAL A 251 10.50 2.06 14.22
CA VAL A 251 9.69 2.57 13.10
C VAL A 251 8.25 2.82 13.56
N ALA A 252 7.63 1.86 14.25
CA ALA A 252 6.27 2.02 14.78
C ALA A 252 6.17 3.25 15.69
N ASN A 253 7.10 3.41 16.64
CA ASN A 253 7.14 4.55 17.56
C ASN A 253 7.39 5.89 16.85
N SER A 254 8.05 5.89 15.69
CA SER A 254 8.24 7.11 14.90
C SER A 254 7.01 7.51 14.08
N LEU A 255 6.09 6.56 13.85
CA LEU A 255 4.85 6.78 13.09
C LEU A 255 3.66 7.13 14.00
N THR A 256 3.72 6.82 15.29
CA THR A 256 2.69 7.23 16.24
C THR A 256 2.78 8.75 16.48
N PRO A 257 1.72 9.53 16.23
CA PRO A 257 1.74 10.95 16.53
C PRO A 257 1.97 11.14 18.04
N VAL A 258 2.98 11.93 18.39
CA VAL A 258 3.21 12.36 19.77
C VAL A 258 1.96 13.12 20.20
N ALA A 259 1.12 12.51 21.04
CA ALA A 259 0.03 13.21 21.68
C ALA A 259 0.67 14.35 22.49
N GLU A 260 0.38 15.59 22.11
CA GLU A 260 0.81 16.78 22.83
C GLU A 260 0.46 16.59 24.30
N THR A 261 1.48 16.43 25.13
CA THR A 261 1.31 16.43 26.58
C THR A 261 0.88 17.86 26.93
N PRO A 262 -0.31 18.08 27.51
CA PRO A 262 -0.75 19.42 27.85
C PRO A 262 0.29 20.05 28.75
N ALA A 263 0.80 21.21 28.36
CA ALA A 263 1.70 21.99 29.19
C ALA A 263 1.04 22.21 30.55
N GLU A 264 1.72 21.74 31.59
CA GLU A 264 1.34 21.97 32.98
C GLU A 264 1.39 23.48 33.21
N PRO A 265 0.28 24.14 33.59
CA PRO A 265 0.30 25.56 33.91
C PRO A 265 1.07 25.76 35.22
N GLU A 266 2.12 26.59 35.17
CA GLU A 266 2.82 27.13 36.34
C GLU A 266 1.90 27.95 37.25
#